data_AF-A0AAD4GUD8-F1
#
_entry.id   AF-A0AAD4GUD8-F1
#
_cell.length_a   1.000
_cell.length_b   1.000
_cell.length_c   1.000
_cell.angle_alpha   90.00
_cell.angle_beta   90.00
_cell.angle_gamma   90.00
#
_symmetry.space_group_name_H-M   'P 1'
#
loop_
_entity.id
_entity.type
_entity.pdbx_description
1 polymer ?
#
loop_
_entity_poly.entity_id
_entity_poly.type
_entity_poly.pdbx_seq_one_letter_code
_entity_poly.pdbx_strand_id
1 'polypeptide(L)'
;MKLQKILSIQAEIQSLFTLSGDTNLHETTGDSYTSTGFNSSLRQPSLQSPMGNPPLATDGINWVGYAVNSYNSSVTFSYNFATFGATLNNSLVEQVPRDVIHQVDDFCSHYCHSTTWEPKSSIFGFWIGINDVYFTFDGDDPSTMPQLAMDSYFRLLDHLHQNCGARHFLVINVPPIARTPQFRDEDPLRRQRLHKATLQFNNLLDQTVRQWRMRNQQV
;
A
#
# COMPACT_ATOMS: atom_id res chain seq x y z
N MET A 1 32.87 -8.96 -9.61
CA MET A 1 32.04 -8.34 -8.55
C MET A 1 31.03 -7.42 -9.24
N LYS A 2 29.86 -7.95 -9.61
CA LYS A 2 28.83 -7.21 -10.35
C LYS A 2 27.81 -6.70 -9.33
N LEU A 3 27.85 -5.40 -9.09
CA LEU A 3 26.83 -4.68 -8.34
C LEU A 3 25.51 -4.80 -9.12
N GLN A 4 24.58 -5.61 -8.64
CA GLN A 4 23.20 -5.59 -9.14
C GLN A 4 22.53 -4.34 -8.57
N LYS A 5 22.09 -3.47 -9.48
CA LYS A 5 21.25 -2.29 -9.28
C LYS A 5 20.46 -2.34 -7.97
N ILE A 6 20.82 -1.48 -7.02
CA ILE A 6 19.82 -0.88 -6.13
C ILE A 6 19.16 0.17 -7.01
N LEU A 7 18.02 -0.17 -7.62
CA LEU A 7 17.14 0.86 -8.13
C LEU A 7 16.69 1.66 -6.91
N SER A 8 17.15 2.90 -6.81
CA SER A 8 16.68 3.84 -5.81
C SER A 8 15.15 3.92 -5.95
N ILE A 9 14.43 3.73 -4.84
CA ILE A 9 12.97 3.89 -4.74
C ILE A 9 12.53 5.20 -5.43
N GLN A 10 13.36 6.24 -5.36
CA GLN A 10 13.10 7.52 -6.03
C GLN A 10 13.02 7.42 -7.56
N ALA A 11 13.90 6.64 -8.21
CA ALA A 11 13.92 6.51 -9.67
C ALA A 11 12.76 5.65 -10.19
N GLU A 12 12.37 4.60 -9.45
CA GLU A 12 11.22 3.77 -9.80
C GLU A 12 9.91 4.52 -9.59
N ILE A 13 9.76 5.24 -8.47
CA ILE A 13 8.62 6.13 -8.19
C ILE A 13 8.53 7.22 -9.26
N GLN A 14 9.64 7.88 -9.59
CA GLN A 14 9.65 8.91 -10.63
C GLN A 14 9.31 8.31 -12.01
N SER A 15 9.73 7.08 -12.31
CA SER A 15 9.34 6.39 -13.55
C SER A 15 7.84 6.06 -13.59
N LEU A 16 7.26 5.65 -12.47
CA LEU A 16 5.81 5.37 -12.35
C LEU A 16 4.98 6.64 -12.55
N PHE A 17 5.45 7.79 -12.04
CA PHE A 17 4.79 9.08 -12.23
C PHE A 17 5.09 9.74 -13.58
N THR A 18 6.15 9.33 -14.31
CA THR A 18 6.46 9.85 -15.66
C THR A 18 5.92 8.99 -16.80
N LEU A 19 5.56 7.72 -16.57
CA LEU A 19 5.06 6.82 -17.60
C LEU A 19 3.59 7.05 -18.01
N SER A 20 2.81 7.86 -17.29
CA SER A 20 1.35 7.92 -17.47
C SER A 20 0.71 9.31 -17.73
N GLY A 21 1.47 10.39 -17.90
CA GLY A 21 0.86 11.73 -18.07
C GLY A 21 0.17 12.21 -16.79
N ASP A 22 -0.92 13.01 -16.88
CA ASP A 22 -1.69 13.51 -15.73
C ASP A 22 -2.16 12.36 -14.82
N THR A 23 -1.36 11.96 -13.83
CA THR A 23 -1.58 10.75 -13.04
C THR A 23 -2.02 11.10 -11.62
N ASN A 24 -3.15 10.56 -11.22
CA ASN A 24 -3.75 10.71 -9.89
C ASN A 24 -3.44 9.47 -9.02
N LEU A 25 -3.08 9.70 -7.76
CA LEU A 25 -3.00 8.62 -6.77
C LEU A 25 -4.40 8.41 -6.21
N HIS A 26 -5.23 7.76 -7.02
CA HIS A 26 -6.66 7.79 -6.78
C HIS A 26 -7.09 6.98 -5.56
N GLU A 27 -6.42 5.87 -5.25
CA GLU A 27 -6.61 5.16 -3.99
C GLU A 27 -5.24 4.86 -3.40
N THR A 28 -5.08 5.14 -2.10
CA THR A 28 -3.96 4.62 -1.31
C THR A 28 -4.50 3.86 -0.12
N THR A 29 -4.06 2.62 0.00
CA THR A 29 -4.48 1.67 1.03
C THR A 29 -3.23 1.17 1.76
N GLY A 30 -3.32 0.96 3.06
CA GLY A 30 -2.14 0.64 3.85
C GLY A 30 -2.29 0.87 5.35
N ASP A 31 -1.15 1.01 6.00
CA ASP A 31 -1.06 1.19 7.44
C ASP A 31 -0.48 2.55 7.86
N SER A 32 0.15 2.63 9.04
CA SER A 32 0.75 3.83 9.60
C SER A 32 1.84 4.47 8.73
N TYR A 33 2.43 3.71 7.80
CA TYR A 33 3.46 4.20 6.87
C TYR A 33 2.84 5.03 5.74
N THR A 34 1.51 4.94 5.56
CA THR A 34 0.75 5.56 4.48
C THR A 34 -0.38 6.46 5.00
N SER A 35 -0.93 6.21 6.18
CA SER A 35 -2.12 6.91 6.70
C SER A 35 -1.94 8.42 6.82
N THR A 36 -2.90 9.19 6.31
CA THR A 36 -2.96 10.66 6.46
C THR A 36 -4.21 11.13 7.21
N GLY A 37 -5.16 10.24 7.50
CA GLY A 37 -6.41 10.57 8.20
C GLY A 37 -7.55 11.07 7.30
N PHE A 38 -7.51 10.77 6.01
CA PHE A 38 -8.57 11.14 5.08
C PHE A 38 -9.91 10.45 5.43
N ASN A 39 -10.99 11.20 5.20
CA ASN A 39 -12.36 10.77 5.44
C ASN A 39 -13.22 11.09 4.20
N SER A 40 -13.81 10.04 3.63
CA SER A 40 -14.67 10.08 2.44
C SER A 40 -15.94 10.93 2.63
N SER A 41 -16.37 11.16 3.86
CA SER A 41 -17.54 12.00 4.20
C SER A 41 -17.21 13.49 4.37
N LEU A 42 -15.93 13.88 4.32
CA LEU A 42 -15.49 15.27 4.50
C LEU A 42 -15.08 15.92 3.15
N ARG A 43 -14.36 17.04 3.22
CA ARG A 43 -13.92 17.79 2.03
C ARG A 43 -13.05 16.92 1.11
N GLN A 44 -13.52 16.72 -0.10
CA GLN A 44 -12.83 15.91 -1.12
C GLN A 44 -11.63 16.64 -1.73
N PRO A 45 -10.66 15.88 -2.29
CA PRO A 45 -9.58 16.42 -3.11
C PRO A 45 -10.08 17.36 -4.22
N SER A 46 -9.36 18.46 -4.43
CA SER A 46 -9.64 19.44 -5.49
C SER A 46 -8.35 20.12 -5.95
N LEU A 47 -8.40 20.87 -7.06
CA LEU A 47 -7.23 21.62 -7.57
C LEU A 47 -6.60 22.54 -6.53
N GLN A 48 -7.40 23.14 -5.64
CA GLN A 48 -6.93 24.04 -4.58
C GLN A 48 -6.56 23.30 -3.29
N SER A 49 -6.94 22.03 -3.16
CA SER A 49 -6.65 21.19 -1.99
C SER A 49 -6.47 19.73 -2.44
N PRO A 50 -5.32 19.37 -3.04
CA PRO A 50 -5.15 18.06 -3.70
C PRO A 50 -5.25 16.84 -2.76
N MET A 51 -5.11 17.03 -1.45
CA MET A 51 -5.35 15.97 -0.44
C MET A 51 -6.76 16.01 0.17
N GLY A 52 -7.55 17.05 -0.10
CA GLY A 52 -8.89 17.22 0.46
C GLY A 52 -8.87 17.45 1.98
N ASN A 53 -8.90 16.36 2.75
CA ASN A 53 -8.92 16.35 4.20
C ASN A 53 -8.02 15.23 4.77
N PRO A 54 -7.29 15.47 5.86
CA PRO A 54 -6.88 16.80 6.33
C PRO A 54 -6.04 17.53 5.27
N PRO A 55 -5.90 18.86 5.36
CA PRO A 55 -4.95 19.58 4.51
C PRO A 55 -3.53 19.08 4.77
N LEU A 56 -2.65 19.26 3.78
CA LEU A 56 -1.20 18.97 3.90
C LEU A 56 -0.63 19.68 5.14
N ALA A 57 -0.20 18.91 6.14
CA ALA A 57 0.54 19.44 7.28
C ALA A 57 2.00 19.63 6.85
N THR A 58 2.56 20.83 7.00
CA THR A 58 3.94 21.16 6.59
C THR A 58 5.02 20.33 7.31
N ASP A 59 4.68 19.73 8.45
CA ASP A 59 5.68 19.21 9.40
C ASP A 59 5.57 17.68 9.62
N GLY A 60 4.75 16.98 8.82
CA GLY A 60 4.42 15.56 9.03
C GLY A 60 4.07 14.78 7.75
N ILE A 61 4.61 15.20 6.61
CA ILE A 61 4.31 14.60 5.30
C ILE A 61 4.98 13.22 5.19
N ASN A 62 4.17 12.16 5.05
CA ASN A 62 4.66 10.85 4.62
C ASN A 62 4.80 10.79 3.09
N TRP A 63 5.16 9.63 2.55
CA TRP A 63 5.41 9.48 1.10
C TRP A 63 4.24 9.92 0.21
N VAL A 64 2.98 9.79 0.67
CA VAL A 64 1.78 10.20 -0.07
C VAL A 64 1.77 11.71 -0.30
N GLY A 65 2.00 12.50 0.76
CA GLY A 65 2.02 13.96 0.60
C GLY A 65 3.21 14.43 -0.24
N TYR A 66 4.36 13.75 -0.19
CA TYR A 66 5.48 14.05 -1.10
C TYR A 66 5.14 13.71 -2.56
N ALA A 67 4.47 12.58 -2.81
CA ALA A 67 4.01 12.21 -4.14
C ALA A 67 3.02 13.23 -4.71
N VAL A 68 2.11 13.75 -3.89
CA VAL A 68 1.08 14.72 -4.29
C VAL A 68 1.61 16.14 -4.48
N ASN A 69 2.63 16.54 -3.72
CA ASN A 69 3.05 17.95 -3.65
C ASN A 69 4.45 18.26 -4.21
N SER A 70 5.34 17.27 -4.28
CA SER A 70 6.77 17.52 -4.56
C SER A 70 7.34 16.68 -5.69
N TYR A 71 6.78 15.49 -5.94
CA TYR A 71 7.28 14.56 -6.96
C TYR A 71 6.32 14.31 -8.11
N ASN A 72 5.27 15.13 -8.21
CA ASN A 72 4.31 15.11 -9.31
C ASN A 72 4.73 16.06 -10.44
N SER A 73 4.50 15.64 -11.68
CA SER A 73 4.65 16.49 -12.88
C SER A 73 3.35 17.22 -13.28
N SER A 74 2.23 16.85 -12.67
CA SER A 74 0.88 17.35 -12.90
C SER A 74 0.12 17.37 -11.57
N VAL A 75 -1.03 18.05 -11.49
CA VAL A 75 -1.86 17.96 -10.27
C VAL A 75 -2.26 16.51 -10.03
N THR A 76 -1.97 16.00 -8.83
CA THR A 76 -2.25 14.63 -8.41
C THR A 76 -3.19 14.72 -7.22
N PHE A 77 -4.37 14.15 -7.32
CA PHE A 77 -5.27 14.00 -6.17
C PHE A 77 -4.95 12.74 -5.38
N SER A 78 -5.10 12.81 -4.06
CA SER A 78 -4.96 11.66 -3.17
C SER A 78 -6.24 11.39 -2.40
N TYR A 79 -6.75 10.16 -2.54
CA TYR A 79 -7.78 9.60 -1.67
C TYR A 79 -7.13 8.45 -0.91
N ASN A 80 -6.89 8.66 0.39
CA ASN A 80 -6.01 7.81 1.18
C ASN A 80 -6.79 7.11 2.30
N PHE A 81 -7.13 5.85 2.08
CA PHE A 81 -7.89 5.03 3.03
C PHE A 81 -6.98 4.33 4.04
N ALA A 82 -5.65 4.47 3.93
CA ALA A 82 -4.71 3.85 4.86
C ALA A 82 -5.01 4.21 6.32
N THR A 83 -5.06 3.18 7.17
CA THR A 83 -5.37 3.31 8.60
C THR A 83 -4.20 2.84 9.45
N PHE A 84 -3.78 3.65 10.43
CA PHE A 84 -2.74 3.28 11.38
C PHE A 84 -3.01 1.89 12.00
N GLY A 85 -2.01 1.01 12.00
CA GLY A 85 -2.08 -0.31 12.61
C GLY A 85 -2.84 -1.36 11.79
N ALA A 86 -3.33 -1.02 10.59
CA ALA A 86 -4.05 -1.95 9.74
C ALA A 86 -3.21 -3.18 9.37
N THR A 87 -3.86 -4.33 9.38
CA THR A 87 -3.40 -5.59 8.78
C THR A 87 -4.16 -5.84 7.48
N LEU A 88 -3.81 -6.90 6.76
CA LEU A 88 -4.53 -7.27 5.54
C LEU A 88 -5.97 -7.74 5.81
N ASN A 89 -6.16 -8.52 6.86
CA ASN A 89 -7.43 -9.17 7.19
C ASN A 89 -7.51 -9.43 8.70
N ASN A 90 -8.43 -8.76 9.38
CA ASN A 90 -8.65 -8.88 10.82
C ASN A 90 -9.18 -10.26 11.23
N SER A 91 -9.80 -11.02 10.33
CA SER A 91 -10.18 -12.42 10.62
C SER A 91 -8.97 -13.34 10.75
N LEU A 92 -7.78 -12.88 10.33
CA LEU A 92 -6.52 -13.60 10.44
C LEU A 92 -5.63 -12.96 11.52
N VAL A 93 -5.40 -11.64 11.43
CA VAL A 93 -4.56 -10.89 12.36
C VAL A 93 -5.33 -9.64 12.80
N GLU A 94 -6.14 -9.77 13.84
CA GLU A 94 -6.95 -8.67 14.38
C GLU A 94 -6.07 -7.64 15.08
N GLN A 95 -6.17 -6.36 14.71
CA GLN A 95 -5.41 -5.27 15.34
C GLN A 95 -6.23 -3.99 15.55
N VAL A 96 -6.80 -3.46 14.46
CA VAL A 96 -7.61 -2.22 14.48
C VAL A 96 -8.88 -2.45 13.67
N PRO A 97 -9.98 -1.73 13.94
CA PRO A 97 -11.25 -1.99 13.25
C PRO A 97 -11.23 -1.85 11.72
N ARG A 98 -10.27 -1.10 11.15
CA ARG A 98 -10.16 -0.85 9.71
C ARG A 98 -8.92 -1.52 9.10
N ASP A 99 -9.01 -2.83 8.89
CA ASP A 99 -8.05 -3.57 8.05
C ASP A 99 -8.18 -3.18 6.56
N VAL A 100 -7.34 -3.75 5.71
CA VAL A 100 -7.37 -3.44 4.26
C VAL A 100 -8.66 -3.88 3.58
N ILE A 101 -9.32 -4.94 4.04
CA ILE A 101 -10.66 -5.31 3.52
C ILE A 101 -11.63 -4.14 3.74
N HIS A 102 -11.69 -3.60 4.96
CA HIS A 102 -12.54 -2.46 5.25
C HIS A 102 -12.15 -1.20 4.45
N GLN A 103 -10.85 -0.94 4.26
CA GLN A 103 -10.37 0.21 3.49
C GLN A 103 -10.82 0.15 2.03
N VAL A 104 -10.71 -1.02 1.39
CA VAL A 104 -11.18 -1.25 0.02
C VAL A 104 -12.72 -1.16 -0.05
N ASP A 105 -13.43 -1.69 0.94
CA ASP A 105 -14.89 -1.57 1.01
C ASP A 105 -15.35 -0.10 1.13
N ASP A 106 -14.68 0.70 1.97
CA ASP A 106 -14.93 2.15 2.13
C ASP A 106 -14.70 2.87 0.79
N PHE A 107 -13.55 2.63 0.13
CA PHE A 107 -13.30 3.13 -1.23
C PHE A 107 -14.42 2.72 -2.19
N CYS A 108 -14.78 1.43 -2.19
CA CYS A 108 -15.74 0.91 -3.15
C CYS A 108 -17.13 1.53 -2.99
N SER A 109 -17.55 1.75 -1.75
CA SER A 109 -18.85 2.35 -1.42
C SER A 109 -19.02 3.79 -1.92
N HIS A 110 -17.92 4.51 -2.14
CA HIS A 110 -17.92 5.92 -2.51
C HIS A 110 -17.41 6.19 -3.94
N TYR A 111 -16.43 5.43 -4.42
CA TYR A 111 -15.65 5.82 -5.60
C TYR A 111 -15.56 4.76 -6.71
N CYS A 112 -15.82 3.47 -6.45
CA CYS A 112 -15.64 2.37 -7.41
C CYS A 112 -16.31 2.63 -8.77
N HIS A 113 -17.48 3.26 -8.78
CA HIS A 113 -18.23 3.61 -10.00
C HIS A 113 -18.46 5.12 -10.17
N SER A 114 -17.67 5.94 -9.48
CA SER A 114 -17.75 7.39 -9.56
C SER A 114 -17.03 7.93 -10.79
N THR A 115 -17.33 9.18 -11.16
CA THR A 115 -16.63 9.90 -12.24
C THR A 115 -15.46 10.73 -11.75
N THR A 116 -15.04 10.58 -10.49
CA THR A 116 -13.94 11.35 -9.91
C THR A 116 -12.56 10.85 -10.36
N TRP A 117 -12.53 9.75 -11.12
CA TRP A 117 -11.31 9.15 -11.65
C TRP A 117 -11.54 8.42 -12.96
N GLU A 118 -10.44 8.18 -13.68
CA GLU A 118 -10.43 7.40 -14.90
C GLU A 118 -9.35 6.31 -14.82
N PRO A 119 -9.63 5.07 -15.26
CA PRO A 119 -8.68 3.95 -15.19
C PRO A 119 -7.29 4.24 -15.75
N LYS A 120 -7.22 4.98 -16.85
CA LYS A 120 -5.96 5.26 -17.57
C LYS A 120 -5.03 6.24 -16.83
N SER A 121 -5.58 7.05 -15.92
CA SER A 121 -4.87 8.15 -15.25
C SER A 121 -4.85 7.97 -13.73
N SER A 122 -5.22 6.80 -13.23
CA SER A 122 -5.31 6.54 -11.79
C SER A 122 -4.43 5.37 -11.38
N ILE A 123 -3.66 5.57 -10.30
CA ILE A 123 -2.88 4.54 -9.62
C ILE A 123 -3.57 4.16 -8.30
N PHE A 124 -3.66 2.86 -8.07
CA PHE A 124 -4.13 2.23 -6.83
C PHE A 124 -2.91 1.72 -6.06
N GLY A 125 -2.54 2.44 -5.01
CA GLY A 125 -1.32 2.22 -4.23
C GLY A 125 -1.58 1.42 -2.96
N PHE A 126 -0.73 0.44 -2.69
CA PHE A 126 -0.79 -0.39 -1.51
C PHE A 126 0.57 -0.53 -0.85
N TRP A 127 0.65 -0.15 0.42
CA TRP A 127 1.80 -0.44 1.27
C TRP A 127 1.30 -0.97 2.62
N ILE A 128 1.29 -2.30 2.72
CA ILE A 128 0.69 -3.07 3.81
C ILE A 128 1.51 -4.35 4.04
N GLY A 129 1.26 -5.04 5.15
CA GLY A 129 1.95 -6.27 5.55
C GLY A 129 2.94 -6.04 6.68
N ILE A 130 3.24 -4.78 7.03
CA ILE A 130 4.16 -4.46 8.12
C ILE A 130 3.61 -5.00 9.45
N ASN A 131 2.33 -4.71 9.75
CA ASN A 131 1.67 -5.20 10.95
C ASN A 131 1.46 -6.72 10.91
N ASP A 132 1.06 -7.28 9.76
CA ASP A 132 0.89 -8.73 9.61
C ASP A 132 2.18 -9.47 9.98
N VAL A 133 3.33 -9.04 9.45
CA VAL A 133 4.63 -9.63 9.80
C VAL A 133 4.97 -9.36 11.28
N TYR A 134 4.83 -8.12 11.74
CA TYR A 134 5.19 -7.74 13.11
C TYR A 134 4.40 -8.50 14.17
N PHE A 135 3.13 -8.81 13.94
CA PHE A 135 2.29 -9.53 14.91
C PHE A 135 2.38 -11.05 14.81
N THR A 136 2.93 -11.60 13.72
CA THR A 136 2.96 -13.06 13.49
C THR A 136 4.35 -13.69 13.46
N PHE A 137 5.44 -12.91 13.36
CA PHE A 137 6.79 -13.45 13.10
C PHE A 137 7.34 -14.42 14.17
N ASP A 138 6.80 -14.38 15.38
CA ASP A 138 7.23 -15.22 16.51
C ASP A 138 6.20 -16.29 16.89
N GLY A 139 5.16 -16.47 16.08
CA GLY A 139 4.16 -17.52 16.25
C GLY A 139 4.62 -18.89 15.74
N ASP A 140 3.85 -19.93 16.08
CA ASP A 140 4.15 -21.32 15.74
C ASP A 140 3.99 -21.65 14.24
N ASP A 141 3.21 -20.85 13.51
CA ASP A 141 2.98 -21.01 12.07
C ASP A 141 3.30 -19.72 11.28
N PRO A 142 4.59 -19.40 11.10
CA PRO A 142 5.03 -18.19 10.42
C PRO A 142 4.82 -18.23 8.90
N SER A 143 4.24 -19.31 8.33
CA SER A 143 4.06 -19.48 6.88
C SER A 143 2.61 -19.51 6.42
N THR A 144 1.70 -20.14 7.15
CA THR A 144 0.29 -20.26 6.73
C THR A 144 -0.43 -18.93 6.81
N MET A 145 -0.21 -18.17 7.89
CA MET A 145 -0.87 -16.88 8.10
C MET A 145 -0.53 -15.86 7.00
N PRO A 146 0.76 -15.67 6.62
CA PRO A 146 1.10 -14.84 5.46
C PRO A 146 0.45 -15.30 4.15
N GLN A 147 0.31 -16.61 3.91
CA GLN A 147 -0.32 -17.12 2.70
C GLN A 147 -1.81 -16.74 2.62
N LEU A 148 -2.56 -16.99 3.71
CA LEU A 148 -3.98 -16.65 3.77
C LEU A 148 -4.22 -15.14 3.66
N ALA A 149 -3.34 -14.33 4.27
CA ALA A 149 -3.38 -12.88 4.16
C ALA A 149 -3.11 -12.42 2.72
N MET A 150 -2.14 -13.04 2.03
CA MET A 150 -1.83 -12.76 0.64
C MET A 150 -2.99 -13.12 -0.30
N ASP A 151 -3.69 -14.24 -0.04
CA ASP A 151 -4.87 -14.62 -0.80
C ASP A 151 -6.00 -13.59 -0.64
N SER A 152 -6.23 -13.08 0.58
CA SER A 152 -7.17 -11.98 0.81
C SER A 152 -6.75 -10.72 0.07
N TYR A 153 -5.47 -10.37 0.12
CA TYR A 153 -4.93 -9.18 -0.53
C TYR A 153 -5.18 -9.20 -2.04
N PHE A 154 -4.85 -10.29 -2.72
CA PHE A 154 -5.01 -10.37 -4.18
C PHE A 154 -6.46 -10.55 -4.64
N ARG A 155 -7.36 -11.08 -3.79
CA ARG A 155 -8.81 -11.01 -4.04
C ARG A 155 -9.31 -9.57 -4.07
N LEU A 156 -8.77 -8.68 -3.25
CA LEU A 156 -9.13 -7.26 -3.27
C LEU A 156 -8.62 -6.57 -4.54
N LEU A 157 -7.40 -6.90 -5.00
CA LEU A 157 -6.89 -6.40 -6.28
C LEU A 157 -7.72 -6.91 -7.46
N ASP A 158 -8.11 -8.18 -7.47
CA ASP A 158 -9.04 -8.73 -8.46
C ASP A 158 -10.38 -7.98 -8.44
N HIS A 159 -10.94 -7.69 -7.25
CA HIS A 159 -12.18 -6.93 -7.12
C HIS A 159 -12.06 -5.51 -7.69
N LEU A 160 -11.02 -4.76 -7.31
CA LEU A 160 -10.79 -3.40 -7.84
C LEU A 160 -10.57 -3.41 -9.35
N HIS A 161 -9.84 -4.41 -9.87
CA HIS A 161 -9.57 -4.54 -11.30
C HIS A 161 -10.82 -4.88 -12.11
N GLN A 162 -11.56 -5.91 -11.68
CA GLN A 162 -12.67 -6.48 -12.43
C GLN A 162 -13.97 -5.70 -12.23
N ASN A 163 -14.22 -5.22 -11.01
CA ASN A 163 -15.49 -4.59 -10.66
C ASN A 163 -15.41 -3.06 -10.76
N CYS A 164 -14.31 -2.44 -10.32
CA CYS A 164 -14.16 -0.97 -10.36
C CYS A 164 -13.47 -0.48 -11.64
N GLY A 165 -12.79 -1.36 -12.37
CA GLY A 165 -12.07 -0.98 -13.58
C GLY A 165 -10.66 -0.44 -13.32
N ALA A 166 -10.08 -0.63 -12.13
CA ALA A 166 -8.71 -0.24 -11.84
C ALA A 166 -7.72 -0.93 -12.79
N ARG A 167 -6.66 -0.23 -13.22
CA ARG A 167 -5.68 -0.75 -14.20
C ARG A 167 -4.23 -0.58 -13.79
N HIS A 168 -3.90 0.45 -13.03
CA HIS A 168 -2.54 0.67 -12.54
C HIS A 168 -2.48 0.43 -11.04
N PHE A 169 -1.66 -0.53 -10.64
CA PHE A 169 -1.46 -0.91 -9.24
C PHE A 169 0.01 -0.70 -8.85
N LEU A 170 0.23 -0.01 -7.74
CA LEU A 170 1.52 0.10 -7.08
C LEU A 170 1.47 -0.74 -5.80
N VAL A 171 2.27 -1.80 -5.73
CA VAL A 171 2.35 -2.69 -4.57
C VAL A 171 3.76 -2.59 -4.00
N ILE A 172 3.88 -2.20 -2.74
CA ILE A 172 5.16 -1.93 -2.06
C ILE A 172 5.44 -3.03 -1.03
N ASN A 173 6.69 -3.50 -1.01
CA ASN A 173 7.12 -4.55 -0.10
C ASN A 173 7.30 -4.05 1.36
N VAL A 174 7.32 -4.97 2.31
CA VAL A 174 7.55 -4.66 3.72
C VAL A 174 9.01 -4.21 3.90
N PRO A 175 9.27 -3.03 4.51
CA PRO A 175 10.62 -2.56 4.77
C PRO A 175 11.34 -3.45 5.79
N PRO A 176 12.68 -3.34 5.96
CA PRO A 176 13.43 -4.17 6.89
C PRO A 176 13.16 -3.80 8.36
N ILE A 177 11.98 -4.17 8.88
CA ILE A 177 11.48 -3.74 10.19
C ILE A 177 12.30 -4.26 11.38
N ALA A 178 13.11 -5.31 11.19
CA ALA A 178 14.12 -5.76 12.15
C ALA A 178 15.26 -4.74 12.37
N ARG A 179 15.36 -3.68 11.56
CA ARG A 179 16.34 -2.59 11.70
C ARG A 179 15.75 -1.31 12.32
N THR A 180 14.49 -1.34 12.74
CA THR A 180 13.87 -0.19 13.41
C THR A 180 14.47 0.02 14.80
N PRO A 181 14.39 1.25 15.38
CA PRO A 181 14.90 1.50 16.73
C PRO A 181 14.32 0.57 17.79
N GLN A 182 13.07 0.13 17.63
CA GLN A 182 12.41 -0.83 18.52
C GLN A 182 13.18 -2.15 18.64
N PHE A 183 13.76 -2.62 17.53
CA PHE A 183 14.54 -3.87 17.49
C PHE A 183 16.04 -3.63 17.66
N ARG A 184 16.49 -2.46 18.09
CA ARG A 184 17.93 -2.21 18.27
C ARG A 184 18.52 -3.08 19.37
N ASP A 185 17.82 -3.16 20.50
CA ASP A 185 18.30 -3.77 21.75
C ASP A 185 17.59 -5.11 22.06
N GLU A 186 16.82 -5.63 21.09
CA GLU A 186 16.12 -6.91 21.16
C GLU A 186 17.05 -8.13 20.99
N ASP A 187 16.58 -9.29 21.46
CA ASP A 187 17.31 -10.56 21.35
C ASP A 187 17.75 -10.85 19.90
N PRO A 188 19.03 -11.22 19.65
CA PRO A 188 19.52 -11.47 18.30
C PRO A 188 18.74 -12.53 17.52
N LEU A 189 18.24 -13.58 18.17
CA LEU A 189 17.43 -14.60 17.52
C LEU A 189 16.05 -14.05 17.16
N ARG A 190 15.42 -13.28 18.04
CA ARG A 190 14.15 -12.58 17.77
C ARG A 190 14.27 -11.64 16.57
N ARG A 191 15.36 -10.85 16.49
CA ARG A 191 15.65 -9.98 15.33
C ARG A 191 15.85 -10.77 14.05
N GLN A 192 16.57 -11.89 14.11
CA GLN A 192 16.77 -12.77 12.97
C GLN A 192 15.47 -13.41 12.48
N ARG A 193 14.58 -13.82 13.41
CA ARG A 193 13.24 -14.34 13.08
C ARG A 193 12.42 -13.30 12.35
N LEU A 194 12.35 -12.07 12.88
CA LEU A 194 11.63 -10.98 12.22
C LEU A 194 12.20 -10.69 10.83
N HIS A 195 13.52 -10.61 10.69
CA HIS A 195 14.16 -10.40 9.39
C HIS A 195 13.78 -11.50 8.39
N LYS A 196 13.81 -12.77 8.81
CA LYS A 196 13.42 -13.91 7.97
C LYS A 196 11.94 -13.83 7.58
N ALA A 197 11.04 -13.53 8.51
CA ALA A 197 9.61 -13.38 8.25
C ALA A 197 9.33 -12.26 7.25
N THR A 198 10.00 -11.10 7.38
CA THR A 198 9.93 -10.01 6.40
C THR A 198 10.35 -10.47 5.00
N LEU A 199 11.46 -11.21 4.88
CA LEU A 199 11.91 -11.72 3.57
C LEU A 199 10.93 -12.75 3.00
N GLN A 200 10.35 -13.62 3.83
CA GLN A 200 9.36 -14.61 3.40
C GLN A 200 8.10 -13.93 2.87
N PHE A 201 7.57 -12.94 3.59
CA PHE A 201 6.41 -12.16 3.15
C PHE A 201 6.70 -11.46 1.81
N ASN A 202 7.85 -10.80 1.68
CA ASN A 202 8.23 -10.09 0.46
C ASN A 202 8.43 -11.02 -0.75
N ASN A 203 8.99 -12.22 -0.53
CA ASN A 203 9.11 -13.23 -1.58
C ASN A 203 7.74 -13.74 -2.04
N LEU A 204 6.84 -13.98 -1.10
CA LEU A 204 5.47 -14.39 -1.41
C LEU A 204 4.70 -13.28 -2.16
N LEU A 205 4.91 -12.02 -1.77
CA LEU A 205 4.34 -10.87 -2.45
C LEU A 205 4.81 -10.79 -3.92
N ASP A 206 6.12 -10.86 -4.16
CA ASP A 206 6.67 -10.82 -5.53
C ASP A 206 6.14 -11.98 -6.40
N GLN A 207 6.09 -13.20 -5.85
CA GLN A 207 5.53 -14.36 -6.55
C GLN A 207 4.06 -14.13 -6.91
N THR A 208 3.25 -13.68 -5.95
CA THR A 208 1.82 -13.48 -6.16
C THR A 208 1.55 -12.32 -7.12
N VAL A 209 2.32 -11.22 -7.07
CA VAL A 209 2.25 -10.12 -8.06
C VAL A 209 2.51 -10.66 -9.47
N ARG A 210 3.55 -11.47 -9.67
CA ARG A 210 3.86 -12.05 -10.99
C ARG A 210 2.73 -12.93 -11.49
N GLN A 211 2.20 -13.80 -10.64
CA GLN A 211 1.09 -14.68 -10.98
C GLN A 211 -0.17 -13.90 -11.32
N TRP A 212 -0.54 -12.91 -10.51
CA TRP A 212 -1.70 -12.05 -10.74
C TRP A 212 -1.59 -11.28 -12.05
N ARG A 213 -0.40 -10.72 -12.36
CA ARG A 213 -0.15 -10.06 -13.64
C ARG A 213 -0.34 -11.00 -14.83
N MET A 214 0.18 -12.22 -14.75
CA MET A 214 0.01 -13.21 -15.84
C MET A 214 -1.47 -13.56 -16.07
N ARG A 215 -2.27 -13.67 -14.99
CA ARG A 215 -3.71 -13.96 -15.09
C ARG A 215 -4.52 -12.80 -15.67
N ASN A 216 -4.11 -11.56 -15.40
CA ASN A 216 -4.86 -10.35 -15.76
C ASN A 216 -4.25 -9.56 -16.94
N GLN A 217 -3.28 -10.12 -17.67
CA GLN A 217 -2.60 -9.46 -18.81
C GLN A 217 -3.46 -9.30 -20.08
N GLN A 218 -4.71 -9.81 -20.08
CA GLN A 218 -5.57 -9.87 -21.28
C GLN A 218 -6.97 -9.25 -21.12
N VAL A 219 -7.23 -8.47 -20.05
CA VAL A 219 -8.56 -7.89 -19.73
C VAL A 219 -8.51 -6.37 -19.56
#